data_AF-A0A0D2KW24-F1
#
_entry.id   AF-A0A0D2KW24-F1
#
_cell.length_a   1.000
_cell.length_b   1.000
_cell.length_c   1.000
_cell.angle_alpha   90.00
_cell.angle_beta   90.00
_cell.angle_gamma   90.00
#
_symmetry.space_group_name_H-M   'P 1'
#
loop_
_entity.id
_entity.type
_entity.pdbx_description
1 polymer ?
#
loop_
_entity_poly.entity_id
_entity_poly.type
_entity_poly.pdbx_seq_one_letter_code
_entity_poly.pdbx_strand_id
1 'polypeptide(L)'
;IVLAFHGHAHKRLCQVHWHLLYMDGTGLEDLEVCEWTFHRSNELASIMRLATPFHQLQEIEEHWNFIDIDKHAVSANFIFQNYWQVLEKICIDGSVLAELSVQLKTTDTDYERNLTKERIYLKSLKMEPEAVQTMIDYVELLAELDNLQ
;
A
#
# COMPACT_ATOMS: atom_id res chain seq x y z
N ILE A 1 -5.65 8.58 -5.57
CA ILE A 1 -5.74 7.11 -5.72
C ILE A 1 -5.63 6.51 -4.32
N VAL A 2 -6.71 5.90 -3.84
CA VAL A 2 -6.77 5.00 -2.68
C VAL A 2 -7.76 3.92 -3.16
N LEU A 3 -7.40 2.63 -3.20
CA LEU A 3 -7.00 1.85 -2.03
C LEU A 3 -6.00 0.70 -2.30
N ALA A 4 -4.70 0.91 -2.01
CA ALA A 4 -3.78 -0.19 -1.67
C ALA A 4 -4.10 -0.69 -0.25
N PHE A 5 -5.29 -1.27 -0.07
CA PHE A 5 -5.84 -1.87 1.17
C PHE A 5 -5.65 -1.09 2.47
N HIS A 6 -6.03 0.19 2.45
CA HIS A 6 -6.00 1.15 3.56
C HIS A 6 -4.64 1.82 3.80
N GLY A 7 -4.11 2.42 2.74
CA GLY A 7 -2.80 3.08 2.70
C GLY A 7 -2.42 4.01 3.86
N HIS A 8 -3.36 4.59 4.63
CA HIS A 8 -3.04 5.41 5.83
C HIS A 8 -3.23 4.68 7.18
N ALA A 9 -3.93 3.54 7.20
CA ALA A 9 -4.14 2.73 8.42
C ALA A 9 -2.92 1.82 8.73
N HIS A 10 -2.05 1.57 7.76
CA HIS A 10 -0.83 0.80 7.96
C HIS A 10 0.28 1.63 8.61
N LYS A 11 1.17 0.98 9.38
CA LYS A 11 2.39 1.60 9.90
C LYS A 11 3.19 2.24 8.77
N ARG A 12 3.59 3.51 8.91
CA ARG A 12 4.34 4.26 7.88
C ARG A 12 5.55 3.50 7.33
N LEU A 13 6.29 2.78 8.19
CA LEU A 13 7.43 1.96 7.76
C LEU A 13 7.05 0.87 6.74
N CYS A 14 5.86 0.27 6.86
CA CYS A 14 5.35 -0.69 5.88
C CYS A 14 5.03 0.02 4.56
N GLN A 15 4.34 1.17 4.63
CA GLN A 15 3.97 1.96 3.46
C GLN A 15 5.18 2.34 2.61
N VAL A 16 6.24 2.89 3.21
CA VAL A 16 7.43 3.32 2.45
C VAL A 16 8.19 2.18 1.77
N HIS A 17 7.91 0.92 2.13
CA HIS A 17 8.50 -0.26 1.49
C HIS A 17 7.57 -0.88 0.43
N TRP A 18 6.26 -0.86 0.65
CA TRP A 18 5.32 -1.73 -0.07
C TRP A 18 4.11 -1.01 -0.67
N HIS A 19 3.95 0.28 -0.42
CA HIS A 19 2.85 1.03 -1.04
C HIS A 19 3.08 1.14 -2.55
N LEU A 20 2.02 0.94 -3.35
CA LEU A 20 2.10 0.88 -4.82
C LEU A 20 2.83 2.09 -5.42
N LEU A 21 2.55 3.30 -4.90
CA LEU A 21 3.23 4.54 -5.30
C LEU A 21 4.77 4.53 -5.18
N TYR A 22 5.35 3.62 -4.39
CA TYR A 22 6.80 3.48 -4.23
C TYR A 22 7.36 2.20 -4.85
N MET A 23 6.53 1.45 -5.59
CA MET A 23 6.93 0.23 -6.30
C MET A 23 6.94 0.46 -7.81
N ASP A 24 8.10 0.26 -8.41
CA ASP A 24 8.26 0.37 -9.86
C ASP A 24 7.38 -0.65 -10.59
N GLY A 25 6.76 -0.20 -11.69
CA GLY A 25 5.94 -1.04 -12.56
C GLY A 25 4.45 -1.14 -12.18
N THR A 26 4.03 -0.59 -11.04
CA THR A 26 2.61 -0.57 -10.64
C THR A 26 1.78 0.49 -11.38
N GLY A 27 2.40 1.61 -11.79
CA GLY A 27 1.73 2.65 -12.54
C GLY A 27 0.62 3.36 -11.73
N LEU A 28 -0.57 3.51 -12.33
CA LEU A 28 -1.76 4.08 -11.66
C LEU A 28 -2.66 3.01 -11.03
N GLU A 29 -2.23 1.76 -11.02
CA GLU A 29 -2.99 0.68 -10.44
C GLU A 29 -3.20 0.89 -8.94
N ASP A 30 -4.43 0.70 -8.46
CA ASP A 30 -4.75 0.69 -7.04
C ASP A 30 -4.95 -0.72 -6.48
N LEU A 31 -4.98 -1.74 -7.34
CA LEU A 31 -5.25 -3.14 -7.02
C LEU A 31 -6.60 -3.36 -6.33
N GLU A 32 -7.55 -2.44 -6.49
CA GLU A 32 -8.90 -2.62 -5.96
C GLU A 32 -9.55 -3.87 -6.57
N VAL A 33 -9.24 -4.18 -7.83
CA VAL A 33 -9.71 -5.39 -8.51
C VAL A 33 -9.33 -6.67 -7.74
N CYS A 34 -8.18 -6.70 -7.05
CA CYS A 34 -7.81 -7.84 -6.22
C CYS A 34 -8.79 -8.03 -5.07
N GLU A 35 -9.28 -6.95 -4.44
CA GLU A 35 -10.25 -7.01 -3.34
C GLU A 35 -11.52 -7.67 -3.81
N TRP A 36 -12.04 -7.13 -4.91
CA TRP A 36 -13.29 -7.57 -5.52
C TRP A 36 -13.18 -9.04 -5.95
N THR A 37 -12.03 -9.45 -6.48
CA THR A 37 -11.75 -10.82 -6.90
C THR A 37 -11.77 -11.79 -5.71
N PHE A 38 -11.08 -11.47 -4.62
CA PHE A 38 -11.11 -12.30 -3.41
C PHE A 38 -12.48 -12.29 -2.74
N HIS A 39 -13.16 -11.15 -2.71
CA HIS A 39 -14.53 -11.06 -2.21
C HIS A 39 -15.47 -11.97 -3.00
N ARG A 40 -15.36 -11.99 -4.33
CA ARG A 40 -16.16 -12.85 -5.21
C ARG A 40 -15.98 -14.34 -4.89
N SER A 41 -14.78 -14.76 -4.49
CA SER A 41 -14.53 -16.16 -4.11
C SER A 41 -15.39 -16.63 -2.92
N ASN A 42 -15.90 -15.72 -2.08
CA ASN A 42 -16.82 -16.06 -1.00
C ASN A 42 -18.18 -16.56 -1.53
N GLU A 43 -18.56 -16.26 -2.78
CA GLU A 43 -19.78 -16.77 -3.40
C GLU A 43 -19.79 -18.30 -3.44
N LEU A 44 -18.61 -18.92 -3.63
CA LEU A 44 -18.42 -20.38 -3.63
C LEU A 44 -18.70 -21.04 -2.27
N ALA A 45 -18.56 -20.30 -1.17
CA ALA A 45 -18.65 -20.86 0.17
C ALA A 45 -20.01 -21.52 0.46
N SER A 46 -21.08 -21.03 -0.17
CA SER A 46 -22.43 -21.61 -0.02
C SER A 46 -22.60 -22.92 -0.79
N ILE A 47 -22.06 -22.98 -2.01
CA ILE A 47 -22.17 -24.12 -2.94
C ILE A 47 -21.29 -25.29 -2.45
N MET A 48 -20.09 -24.98 -1.96
CA MET A 48 -19.12 -26.00 -1.59
C MET A 48 -19.49 -26.79 -0.33
N ARG A 49 -20.27 -26.23 0.60
CA ARG A 49 -20.55 -26.83 1.92
C ARG A 49 -21.21 -28.21 1.84
N LEU A 50 -22.03 -28.46 0.83
CA LEU A 50 -22.78 -29.70 0.65
C LEU A 50 -22.35 -30.50 -0.59
N ALA A 51 -21.38 -29.98 -1.35
CA ALA A 51 -20.89 -30.61 -2.56
C ALA A 51 -19.90 -31.74 -2.25
N THR A 52 -19.86 -32.75 -3.12
CA THR A 52 -18.81 -33.78 -3.06
C THR A 52 -17.45 -33.18 -3.43
N PRO A 53 -16.31 -33.78 -3.06
CA PRO A 53 -14.99 -33.26 -3.41
C PRO A 53 -14.79 -33.02 -4.92
N PHE A 54 -15.39 -33.87 -5.76
CA PHE A 54 -15.37 -33.68 -7.21
C PHE A 54 -16.07 -32.39 -7.65
N HIS A 55 -17.31 -32.17 -7.19
CA HIS A 55 -18.07 -30.97 -7.55
C HIS A 55 -17.46 -29.71 -6.95
N GLN A 56 -16.85 -29.79 -5.76
CA GLN A 56 -16.11 -28.66 -5.19
C GLN A 56 -14.98 -28.18 -6.11
N LEU A 57 -14.19 -29.11 -6.66
CA LEU A 57 -13.12 -28.77 -7.59
C LEU A 57 -13.67 -28.20 -8.90
N GLN A 58 -14.73 -28.81 -9.43
CA GLN A 58 -15.38 -28.33 -10.65
C GLN A 58 -15.91 -26.89 -10.48
N GLU A 59 -16.60 -26.60 -9.39
CA GLU A 59 -17.15 -25.26 -9.11
C GLU A 59 -16.04 -24.21 -8.93
N ILE A 60 -14.92 -24.57 -8.26
CA ILE A 60 -13.75 -23.70 -8.17
C ILE A 60 -13.20 -23.39 -9.57
N GLU A 61 -13.00 -24.41 -10.40
CA GLU A 61 -12.44 -24.25 -11.74
C GLU A 61 -13.34 -23.39 -12.63
N GLU A 62 -14.64 -23.68 -12.65
CA GLU A 62 -15.63 -22.92 -13.44
C GLU A 62 -15.72 -21.45 -12.98
N HIS A 63 -15.71 -21.20 -11.67
CA HIS A 63 -15.75 -19.85 -11.12
C HIS A 63 -14.55 -19.01 -11.56
N TRP A 64 -13.33 -19.55 -11.45
CA TRP A 64 -12.13 -18.82 -11.87
C TRP A 64 -12.03 -18.67 -13.38
N ASN A 65 -12.43 -19.68 -14.15
CA ASN A 65 -12.48 -19.57 -15.61
C ASN A 65 -13.47 -18.47 -16.07
N PHE A 66 -14.64 -18.37 -15.44
CA PHE A 66 -15.60 -17.32 -15.75
C PHE A 66 -15.03 -15.93 -15.47
N ILE A 67 -14.40 -15.74 -14.31
CA ILE A 67 -13.77 -14.47 -13.94
C ILE A 67 -12.65 -14.12 -14.91
N ASP A 68 -11.79 -15.08 -15.28
CA ASP A 68 -10.68 -14.86 -16.20
C ASP A 68 -11.17 -14.38 -17.58
N ILE A 69 -12.20 -15.04 -18.12
CA ILE A 69 -12.81 -14.64 -19.40
C ILE A 69 -13.37 -13.22 -19.33
N ASP A 70 -14.10 -12.89 -18.26
CA ASP A 70 -14.68 -11.55 -18.05
C ASP A 70 -13.59 -10.48 -17.96
N LYS A 71 -12.54 -10.73 -17.16
CA LYS A 71 -11.40 -9.80 -17.00
C LYS A 71 -10.59 -9.66 -18.28
N HIS A 72 -10.34 -10.75 -19.00
CA HIS A 72 -9.65 -10.71 -20.27
C HIS A 72 -10.44 -9.87 -21.29
N ALA A 73 -11.77 -10.01 -21.34
CA ALA A 73 -12.63 -9.26 -22.25
C ALA A 73 -12.57 -7.73 -22.04
N VAL A 74 -12.38 -7.27 -20.79
CA VAL A 74 -12.30 -5.83 -20.47
C VAL A 74 -10.87 -5.28 -20.39
N SER A 75 -9.86 -6.15 -20.41
CA SER A 75 -8.45 -5.79 -20.18
C SER A 75 -7.92 -4.72 -21.14
N ALA A 76 -8.27 -4.79 -22.42
CA ALA A 76 -7.80 -3.83 -23.42
C ALA A 76 -8.31 -2.41 -23.13
N ASN A 77 -9.59 -2.28 -22.75
CA ASN A 77 -10.17 -0.99 -22.39
C ASN A 77 -9.54 -0.46 -21.09
N PHE A 78 -9.33 -1.34 -20.12
CA PHE A 78 -8.65 -1.00 -18.86
C PHE A 78 -7.25 -0.41 -19.10
N ILE A 79 -6.42 -1.10 -19.90
CA ILE A 79 -5.07 -0.63 -20.24
C ILE A 79 -5.13 0.70 -21.00
N PHE A 80 -6.03 0.84 -21.97
CA PHE A 80 -6.19 2.07 -22.75
C PHE A 80 -6.59 3.26 -21.87
N GLN A 81 -7.57 3.07 -20.98
CA GLN A 81 -8.01 4.10 -20.05
C GLN A 81 -6.91 4.51 -19.08
N ASN A 82 -6.16 3.56 -18.53
CA ASN A 82 -5.02 3.85 -17.66
C ASN A 82 -3.91 4.60 -18.39
N TYR A 83 -3.61 4.22 -19.63
CA TYR A 83 -2.62 4.93 -20.45
C TYR A 83 -3.00 6.40 -20.64
N TRP A 84 -4.25 6.69 -21.00
CA TRP A 84 -4.71 8.06 -21.17
C TRP A 84 -4.65 8.86 -19.86
N GLN A 85 -5.11 8.26 -18.76
CA GLN A 85 -5.03 8.88 -17.43
C GLN A 85 -3.59 9.21 -17.03
N VAL A 86 -2.62 8.32 -17.33
CA VAL A 86 -1.19 8.58 -17.09
C VAL A 86 -0.72 9.80 -17.88
N LEU A 87 -1.06 9.90 -19.17
CA LEU A 87 -0.65 11.03 -20.00
C LEU A 87 -1.22 12.35 -19.48
N GLU A 88 -2.51 12.37 -19.13
CA GLU A 88 -3.18 13.53 -18.57
C GLU A 88 -2.52 13.93 -17.25
N LYS A 89 -2.26 12.97 -16.37
CA LYS A 89 -1.63 13.21 -15.07
C LYS A 89 -0.20 13.75 -15.21
N ILE A 90 0.61 13.20 -16.11
CA ILE A 90 1.96 13.71 -16.39
C ILE A 90 1.88 15.15 -16.90
N CYS A 91 0.93 15.46 -17.78
CA CYS A 91 0.76 16.81 -18.32
C CYS A 91 0.38 17.82 -17.23
N ILE A 92 -0.59 17.47 -16.38
CA ILE A 92 -1.10 18.36 -15.32
C ILE A 92 -0.09 18.43 -14.17
N ASP A 93 0.20 17.30 -13.53
CA ASP A 93 0.97 17.23 -12.30
C ASP A 93 2.46 17.49 -12.55
N GLY A 94 2.99 17.21 -13.75
CA GLY A 94 4.38 17.51 -14.09
C GLY A 94 4.69 19.01 -14.04
N SER A 95 3.75 19.84 -14.47
CA SER A 95 3.90 21.30 -14.39
C SER A 95 3.88 21.80 -12.95
N VAL A 96 2.97 21.27 -12.13
CA VAL A 96 2.84 21.59 -10.71
C VAL A 96 4.08 21.14 -9.94
N LEU A 97 4.56 19.92 -10.22
CA LEU A 97 5.77 19.38 -9.61
C LEU A 97 6.96 20.26 -9.94
N ALA A 98 7.15 20.66 -11.20
CA ALA A 98 8.26 21.52 -11.60
C ALA A 98 8.27 22.87 -10.84
N GLU A 99 7.10 23.50 -10.66
CA GLU A 99 6.99 24.71 -9.86
C GLU A 99 7.37 24.47 -8.39
N LEU A 100 6.84 23.41 -7.78
CA LEU A 100 7.15 23.03 -6.41
C LEU A 100 8.62 22.66 -6.21
N SER A 101 9.24 21.98 -7.17
CA SER A 101 10.68 21.64 -7.15
C SER A 101 11.53 22.90 -7.05
N VAL A 102 11.19 23.95 -7.81
CA VAL A 102 11.88 25.24 -7.76
C VAL A 102 11.66 25.93 -6.41
N GLN A 103 10.42 26.00 -5.93
CA GLN A 103 10.09 26.64 -4.66
C GLN A 103 10.79 25.97 -3.47
N LEU A 104 10.79 24.64 -3.44
CA LEU A 104 11.38 23.83 -2.37
C LEU A 104 12.88 23.59 -2.55
N LYS A 105 13.46 24.02 -3.68
CA LYS A 105 14.87 23.78 -4.07
C LYS A 105 15.22 22.29 -4.01
N THR A 106 14.33 21.47 -4.56
CA THR A 106 14.47 20.01 -4.64
C THR A 106 14.60 19.57 -6.08
N THR A 107 15.18 18.39 -6.27
CA THR A 107 15.34 17.71 -7.55
C THR A 107 14.80 16.29 -7.46
N ASP A 108 14.66 15.61 -8.59
CA ASP A 108 14.20 14.21 -8.64
C ASP A 108 15.04 13.28 -7.76
N THR A 109 16.36 13.51 -7.72
CA THR A 109 17.28 12.72 -6.87
C THR A 109 17.02 12.93 -5.37
N ASP A 110 16.44 14.07 -4.98
CA ASP A 110 16.09 14.34 -3.60
C ASP A 110 14.88 13.52 -3.15
N TYR A 111 13.94 13.24 -4.05
CA TYR A 111 12.74 12.45 -3.73
C TYR A 111 13.12 11.01 -3.34
N GLU A 112 13.91 10.35 -4.17
CA GLU A 112 14.41 9.00 -3.90
C GLU A 112 15.29 8.93 -2.66
N ARG A 113 16.15 9.95 -2.49
CA ARG A 113 17.01 10.08 -1.32
C ARG A 113 16.19 10.27 -0.04
N ASN A 114 15.13 11.08 -0.09
CA ASN A 114 14.26 11.33 1.05
C ASN A 114 13.48 10.08 1.43
N LEU A 115 12.96 9.33 0.47
CA LEU A 115 12.30 8.05 0.71
C LEU A 115 13.26 7.04 1.38
N THR A 116 14.50 6.97 0.90
CA THR A 116 15.54 6.12 1.50
C THR A 116 15.88 6.55 2.93
N LYS A 117 16.06 7.86 3.17
CA LYS A 117 16.30 8.40 4.51
C LYS A 117 15.14 8.09 5.46
N GLU A 118 13.91 8.24 4.99
CA GLU A 118 12.72 7.93 5.77
C GLU A 118 12.69 6.44 6.16
N ARG A 119 13.00 5.52 5.24
CA ARG A 119 13.13 4.08 5.55
C ARG A 119 14.17 3.82 6.64
N ILE A 120 15.35 4.44 6.55
CA ILE A 120 16.42 4.27 7.55
C ILE A 120 15.97 4.80 8.92
N TYR A 121 15.43 6.02 8.95
CA TYR A 121 14.94 6.66 10.17
C TYR A 121 13.84 5.85 10.86
N LEU A 122 12.81 5.43 10.11
CA LEU A 122 11.71 4.64 10.66
C LEU A 122 12.16 3.25 11.12
N LYS A 123 13.23 2.71 10.52
CA LYS A 123 13.83 1.45 10.96
C LYS A 123 14.63 1.63 12.26
N SER A 124 15.36 2.74 12.43
CA SER A 124 16.06 3.02 13.69
C SER A 124 15.10 3.23 14.86
N LEU A 125 13.91 3.77 14.61
CA LEU A 125 12.85 3.93 15.62
C LEU A 125 12.20 2.62 16.10
N LYS A 126 12.53 1.45 15.50
CA LYS A 126 12.05 0.17 16.03
C LYS A 126 12.66 -0.19 17.38
N MET A 127 13.81 0.40 17.71
CA MET A 127 14.45 0.24 19.02
C MET A 127 14.54 1.63 19.62
N GLU A 128 14.02 1.82 20.83
CA GLU A 128 14.28 3.06 21.55
C GLU A 128 15.78 3.18 21.77
N PRO A 129 16.39 4.35 21.49
CA PRO A 129 17.78 4.57 21.86
C PRO A 129 17.93 4.34 23.37
N GLU A 130 18.94 3.60 23.78
CA GLU A 130 19.20 3.28 25.19
C GLU A 130 19.26 4.55 26.07
N ALA A 131 19.75 5.66 25.51
CA ALA A 131 19.76 6.97 26.17
C ALA A 131 18.36 7.54 26.45
N VAL A 132 17.38 7.29 25.57
CA VAL A 132 15.99 7.72 25.75
C VAL A 132 15.30 6.86 26.80
N GLN A 133 15.50 5.54 26.75
CA GLN A 133 15.01 4.63 27.80
C GLN A 133 15.57 5.01 29.17
N THR A 134 16.88 5.26 29.26
CA THR A 134 17.54 5.69 30.52
C THR A 134 16.97 7.02 31.04
N MET A 135 16.63 7.97 30.16
CA MET A 135 16.00 9.23 30.57
C MET A 135 14.57 9.02 31.10
N ILE A 136 13.79 8.14 30.45
CA ILE A 136 12.45 7.79 30.90
C ILE A 136 12.53 7.11 32.27
N ASP A 137 13.39 6.09 32.42
CA ASP A 137 13.60 5.37 33.68
C ASP A 137 14.02 6.33 34.80
N TYR A 138 14.91 7.30 34.51
CA TYR A 138 15.31 8.31 35.48
C TYR A 138 14.15 9.20 35.93
N VAL A 139 13.33 9.68 34.99
CA VAL A 139 12.16 10.53 35.30
C VAL A 139 11.10 9.75 36.08
N GLU A 140 10.86 8.49 35.72
CA GLU A 140 9.95 7.60 36.45
C GLU A 140 10.42 7.39 37.89
N LEU A 141 11.70 7.07 38.09
CA LEU A 141 12.30 6.94 39.43
C LEU A 141 12.22 8.23 40.25
N LEU A 142 12.38 9.39 39.60
CA LEU A 142 12.28 10.69 40.27
C LEU A 142 10.84 10.98 40.70
N ALA A 143 9.85 10.66 39.86
CA ALA A 143 8.44 10.80 40.19
C ALA A 143 7.99 9.84 41.31
N GLU A 144 8.54 8.61 41.33
CA GLU A 144 8.32 7.68 42.45
C GLU A 144 8.90 8.22 43.76
N LEU A 145 10.10 8.82 43.72
CA LEU A 145 10.73 9.43 44.89
C LEU A 145 9.90 10.60 45.45
N ASP A 146 9.39 11.47 44.57
CA ASP A 146 8.56 12.61 44.96
C ASP A 146 7.19 12.18 45.52
N ASN A 147 6.61 11.08 45.01
CA ASN A 147 5.33 10.54 45.51
C ASN A 147 5.47 9.76 46.84
N LEU A 148 6.69 9.41 47.25
CA LEU A 148 6.98 8.76 48.53
C LEU A 148 7.26 9.76 49.67
N GLN A 149 7.31 11.06 49.37
CA GLN A 149 7.41 12.16 50.35
C GLN A 149 6.04 12.73 50.71
#